data_AF-A0A4S3LQ82-F1
#
_entry.id   AF-A0A4S3LQ82-F1
#
_cell.length_a   1.000
_cell.length_b   1.000
_cell.length_c   1.000
_cell.angle_alpha   90.00
_cell.angle_beta   90.00
_cell.angle_gamma   90.00
#
_symmetry.space_group_name_H-M   'P 1'
#
loop_
_entity.id
_entity.type
_entity.pdbx_description
1 polymer ?
#
loop_
_entity_poly.entity_id
_entity_poly.type
_entity_poly.pdbx_seq_one_letter_code
_entity_poly.pdbx_strand_id
1 'polypeptide(L)'
;MASEWLSFVLFLSSIYFYVTRASAGRIWFSLVLFFLGLYVILNVILIGSNYFTGEGITDAVLYTVTSSLKGAGLNKYILPFLGLLAGLVIVFWLLAWGLRQRRAKSSSWVYSVLAVMLAVFSVGSTQAFQNISRLVKTQMSGSGADFDTYYKVPVKAVKGEKKPNLVYIYGESLERTYL
;
A
#
# COMPACT_ATOMS: atom_id res chain seq x y z
N MET A 1 0.90 13.58 3.61
CA MET A 1 0.09 14.23 4.67
C MET A 1 -1.22 14.82 4.14
N ALA A 2 -1.24 15.79 3.22
CA ALA A 2 -2.50 16.39 2.73
C ALA A 2 -3.48 15.39 2.08
N SER A 3 -2.95 14.41 1.35
CA SER A 3 -3.74 13.32 0.73
C SER A 3 -4.41 12.39 1.75
N GLU A 4 -3.75 12.12 2.89
CA GLU A 4 -4.29 11.23 3.93
C GLU A 4 -5.48 11.87 4.62
N TRP A 5 -5.36 13.14 5.02
CA TRP A 5 -6.45 13.91 5.60
C TRP A 5 -7.66 13.99 4.66
N LEU A 6 -7.41 14.25 3.37
CA LEU A 6 -8.46 14.26 2.36
C LEU A 6 -9.15 12.89 2.26
N SER A 7 -8.39 11.79 2.18
CA SER A 7 -8.95 10.44 2.10
C SER A 7 -9.77 10.08 3.35
N PHE A 8 -9.36 10.55 4.53
CA PHE A 8 -10.06 10.34 5.79
C PHE A 8 -11.37 11.13 5.88
N VAL A 9 -11.37 12.39 5.43
CA VAL A 9 -12.59 13.21 5.36
C VAL A 9 -13.59 12.59 4.37
N LEU A 10 -13.13 12.09 3.22
CA LEU A 10 -13.97 11.39 2.25
C LEU A 10 -14.55 10.09 2.82
N PHE A 11 -13.76 9.34 3.58
CA PHE A 11 -14.19 8.13 4.28
C PHE A 11 -15.32 8.41 5.28
N LEU A 12 -15.15 9.40 6.15
CA LEU A 12 -16.17 9.81 7.12
C LEU A 12 -17.43 10.35 6.43
N SER A 13 -17.25 11.15 5.38
CA SER A 13 -18.36 11.70 4.60
C SER A 13 -19.20 10.59 3.96
N SER A 14 -18.56 9.56 3.40
CA SER A 14 -19.25 8.38 2.85
C SER A 14 -20.13 7.69 3.90
N ILE A 15 -19.59 7.44 5.10
CA ILE A 15 -20.34 6.84 6.21
C ILE A 15 -21.53 7.73 6.60
N TYR A 16 -21.31 9.04 6.75
CA TYR A 16 -22.34 9.99 7.16
C TYR A 16 -23.51 10.03 6.17
N PHE A 17 -23.24 10.18 4.87
CA PHE A 17 -24.29 10.21 3.85
C PHE A 17 -25.06 8.89 3.78
N TYR A 18 -24.35 7.78 3.98
CA TYR A 18 -24.96 6.47 3.95
C TYR A 18 -25.91 6.21 5.13
N VAL A 19 -25.49 6.54 6.36
CA VAL A 19 -26.28 6.31 7.58
C VAL A 19 -27.51 7.22 7.65
N THR A 20 -27.41 8.44 7.12
CA THR A 20 -28.46 9.46 7.24
C THR A 20 -29.49 9.42 6.12
N ARG A 21 -29.12 9.09 4.88
CA ARG A 21 -29.98 9.36 3.70
C ARG A 21 -29.98 8.27 2.62
N ALA A 22 -29.05 7.31 2.65
CA ALA A 22 -28.94 6.32 1.58
C ALA A 22 -30.07 5.29 1.58
N SER A 23 -30.33 4.73 0.40
CA SER A 23 -31.29 3.65 0.20
C SER A 23 -30.92 2.34 0.89
N ALA A 24 -31.94 1.67 1.44
CA ALA A 24 -31.81 0.43 2.22
C ALA A 24 -31.44 -0.80 1.37
N GLY A 25 -31.10 -0.60 0.09
CA GLY A 25 -30.74 -1.69 -0.80
C GLY A 25 -29.53 -2.49 -0.30
N ARG A 26 -29.66 -3.82 -0.30
CA ARG A 26 -28.59 -4.75 0.11
C ARG A 26 -27.32 -4.60 -0.75
N ILE A 27 -27.50 -4.25 -2.03
CA ILE A 27 -26.42 -3.99 -2.98
C ILE A 27 -25.61 -2.75 -2.56
N TRP A 28 -26.30 -1.64 -2.24
CA TRP A 28 -25.66 -0.41 -1.76
C TRP A 28 -24.91 -0.63 -0.45
N PHE A 29 -25.46 -1.44 0.44
CA PHE A 29 -24.77 -1.85 1.66
C PHE A 29 -23.48 -2.61 1.36
N SER A 30 -23.55 -3.61 0.49
CA SER A 30 -22.39 -4.41 0.13
C SER A 30 -21.30 -3.58 -0.55
N LEU A 31 -21.67 -2.68 -1.47
CA LEU A 31 -20.72 -1.82 -2.17
C LEU A 31 -20.00 -0.85 -1.23
N VAL A 32 -20.75 -0.15 -0.37
CA VAL A 32 -20.15 0.79 0.60
C VAL A 32 -19.26 0.04 1.58
N LEU A 33 -19.71 -1.09 2.13
CA LEU A 33 -18.90 -1.89 3.05
C LEU A 33 -17.62 -2.41 2.37
N PHE A 34 -17.71 -2.83 1.11
CA PHE A 34 -16.56 -3.29 0.33
C PHE A 34 -15.51 -2.18 0.15
N PHE A 35 -15.90 -0.99 -0.31
CA PHE A 35 -14.95 0.10 -0.54
C PHE A 35 -14.37 0.67 0.76
N LEU A 36 -15.17 0.80 1.82
CA LEU A 36 -14.66 1.20 3.14
C LEU A 36 -13.71 0.13 3.72
N GLY A 37 -14.04 -1.15 3.54
CA GLY A 37 -13.17 -2.25 3.92
C GLY A 37 -11.85 -2.25 3.16
N LEU A 38 -11.89 -2.00 1.85
CA LEU A 38 -10.71 -1.86 1.01
C LEU A 38 -9.83 -0.70 1.46
N TYR A 39 -10.42 0.46 1.80
CA TYR A 39 -9.68 1.60 2.37
C TYR A 39 -8.93 1.22 3.65
N VAL A 40 -9.59 0.50 4.57
CA VAL A 40 -8.95 0.05 5.83
C VAL A 40 -7.80 -0.90 5.54
N ILE A 41 -8.01 -1.90 4.68
CA ILE A 41 -6.97 -2.87 4.31
C ILE A 41 -5.74 -2.16 3.72
N LEU A 42 -5.96 -1.23 2.79
CA LEU A 42 -4.89 -0.47 2.16
C LEU A 42 -4.07 0.35 3.17
N ASN A 43 -4.73 0.99 4.14
CA ASN A 43 -4.05 1.73 5.20
C ASN A 43 -3.27 0.80 6.13
N VAL A 44 -3.82 -0.36 6.49
CA VAL A 44 -3.11 -1.38 7.29
C VAL A 44 -1.86 -1.86 6.57
N ILE A 45 -1.94 -2.14 5.27
CA ILE A 45 -0.78 -2.55 4.45
C ILE A 45 0.25 -1.43 4.41
N LEU A 46 -0.15 -0.17 4.27
CA LEU A 46 0.76 0.97 4.28
C LEU A 46 1.49 1.11 5.62
N ILE A 47 0.76 1.02 6.73
CA ILE A 47 1.35 1.08 8.08
C ILE A 47 2.32 -0.08 8.29
N GLY A 48 1.94 -1.30 7.91
CA GLY A 48 2.83 -2.46 7.98
C GLY A 48 4.07 -2.29 7.12
N SER A 49 3.92 -1.79 5.90
CA SER A 49 5.05 -1.56 4.99
C SER A 49 5.99 -0.47 5.51
N ASN A 50 5.44 0.63 6.06
CA ASN A 50 6.21 1.67 6.74
C ASN A 50 6.95 1.12 7.97
N TYR A 51 6.32 0.21 8.74
CA TYR A 51 6.98 -0.43 9.88
C TYR A 51 8.19 -1.26 9.47
N PHE A 52 8.12 -1.94 8.32
CA PHE A 52 9.22 -2.77 7.83
C PHE A 52 10.29 -2.02 7.04
N THR A 53 9.95 -0.92 6.34
CA THR A 53 10.87 -0.27 5.39
C THR A 53 11.08 1.22 5.59
N GLY A 54 10.25 1.90 6.38
CA GLY A 54 10.28 3.36 6.55
C GLY A 54 9.80 4.18 5.34
N GLU A 55 9.75 3.59 4.14
CA GLU A 55 9.39 4.29 2.88
C GLU A 55 8.04 3.85 2.28
N GLY A 56 7.37 2.88 2.90
CA GLY A 56 6.02 2.43 2.52
C GLY A 56 6.03 1.23 1.59
N ILE A 57 5.03 1.15 0.71
CA ILE A 57 4.87 0.01 -0.19
C ILE A 57 5.86 0.17 -1.36
N THR A 58 6.94 -0.60 -1.35
CA THR A 58 8.02 -0.58 -2.35
C THR A 58 8.28 -1.97 -2.93
N ASP A 59 9.03 -2.06 -4.03
CA ASP A 59 9.37 -3.33 -4.69
C ASP A 59 10.13 -4.28 -3.74
N ALA A 60 10.92 -3.73 -2.81
CA ALA A 60 11.61 -4.49 -1.78
C ALA A 60 10.64 -5.22 -0.84
N VAL A 61 9.55 -4.57 -0.43
CA VAL A 61 8.49 -5.20 0.39
C VAL A 61 7.86 -6.35 -0.38
N LEU A 62 7.49 -6.09 -1.65
CA LEU A 62 6.83 -7.07 -2.49
C LEU A 62 7.72 -8.31 -2.69
N TYR A 63 8.99 -8.09 -3.05
CA TYR A 63 9.97 -9.15 -3.25
C TYR A 63 10.23 -9.97 -1.97
N THR A 64 10.29 -9.31 -0.81
CA THR A 64 10.53 -9.98 0.46
C THR A 64 9.36 -10.89 0.84
N VAL A 65 8.12 -10.42 0.64
CA VAL A 65 6.90 -11.20 0.88
C VAL A 65 6.77 -12.36 -0.10
N THR A 66 7.15 -12.19 -1.37
CA THR A 66 7.01 -13.25 -2.39
C THR A 66 8.15 -14.27 -2.37
N SER A 67 9.38 -13.85 -2.06
CA SER A 67 10.58 -14.66 -2.33
C SER A 67 11.41 -15.00 -1.08
N SER A 68 11.36 -14.19 -0.02
CA SER A 68 12.29 -14.33 1.14
C SER A 68 11.68 -14.92 2.41
N LEU A 69 10.44 -15.42 2.40
CA LEU A 69 9.84 -16.02 3.59
C LEU A 69 10.45 -17.38 3.99
N LYS A 70 11.25 -18.01 3.11
CA LYS A 70 11.99 -19.24 3.45
C LYS A 70 13.23 -18.91 4.28
N GLY A 71 13.09 -18.96 5.61
CA GLY A 71 14.20 -18.85 6.57
C GLY A 71 14.08 -17.68 7.55
N ALA A 72 13.14 -16.76 7.34
CA ALA A 72 12.80 -15.77 8.36
C ALA A 72 12.18 -16.49 9.57
N GLY A 73 12.56 -16.10 10.80
CA GLY A 73 11.96 -16.63 12.04
C GLY A 73 10.50 -16.21 12.18
N LEU A 74 9.60 -16.86 11.44
CA LEU A 74 8.17 -16.52 11.33
C LEU A 74 7.46 -16.50 12.69
N ASN A 75 7.94 -17.27 13.67
CA ASN A 75 7.38 -17.31 15.02
C ASN A 75 7.31 -15.94 15.70
N LYS A 76 8.24 -15.01 15.42
CA LYS A 76 8.21 -13.66 16.00
C LYS A 76 7.11 -12.77 15.40
N TYR A 77 6.60 -13.12 14.21
CA TYR A 77 5.64 -12.32 13.47
C TYR A 77 4.20 -12.83 13.57
N ILE A 78 3.99 -14.05 14.09
CA ILE A 78 2.65 -14.63 14.27
C ILE A 78 1.78 -13.78 15.21
N LEU A 79 2.33 -13.34 16.35
CA LEU A 79 1.59 -12.56 17.33
C LEU A 79 1.13 -11.18 16.79
N PRO A 80 2.00 -10.33 16.22
CA PRO A 80 1.55 -9.07 15.63
C PRO A 80 0.64 -9.28 14.42
N PHE A 81 0.83 -10.36 13.64
CA PHE A 81 -0.07 -10.72 12.53
C PHE A 81 -1.48 -11.06 13.03
N LEU A 82 -1.60 -11.91 14.05
CA LEU A 82 -2.90 -12.23 14.67
C LEU A 82 -3.56 -10.99 15.28
N GLY A 83 -2.79 -10.12 15.92
CA GLY A 83 -3.29 -8.85 16.45
C GLY A 83 -3.85 -7.94 15.36
N LEU A 84 -3.14 -7.81 14.23
CA LEU A 84 -3.61 -7.09 13.05
C LEU A 84 -4.89 -7.70 12.48
N LEU A 85 -4.95 -9.03 12.38
CA LEU A 85 -6.09 -9.74 11.83
C LEU A 85 -7.33 -9.59 12.72
N ALA A 86 -7.16 -9.71 14.04
CA ALA A 86 -8.21 -9.44 15.01
C ALA A 86 -8.68 -7.98 14.96
N GLY A 87 -7.75 -7.03 14.90
CA GLY A 87 -8.06 -5.61 14.73
C GLY A 87 -8.87 -5.34 13.45
N LEU A 88 -8.50 -5.97 12.34
CA LEU A 88 -9.23 -5.87 11.08
C LEU A 88 -10.68 -6.39 11.25
N VAL A 89 -10.87 -7.54 11.87
CA VAL A 89 -12.20 -8.11 12.13
C VAL A 89 -13.04 -7.16 12.99
N ILE A 90 -12.45 -6.56 14.03
CA ILE A 90 -13.13 -5.59 14.90
C ILE A 90 -13.54 -4.35 14.10
N VAL A 91 -12.67 -3.80 13.26
CA VAL A 91 -12.98 -2.63 12.43
C VAL A 91 -14.10 -2.95 11.44
N PHE A 92 -14.04 -4.11 10.76
CA PHE A 92 -15.12 -4.55 9.86
C PHE A 92 -16.44 -4.74 10.60
N TRP A 93 -16.40 -5.30 11.81
CA TRP A 93 -17.58 -5.46 12.64
C TRP A 93 -18.18 -4.11 13.05
N LEU A 94 -17.35 -3.17 13.51
CA LEU A 94 -17.76 -1.80 13.86
C LEU A 94 -18.34 -1.05 12.66
N LEU A 95 -17.72 -1.17 11.48
CA LEU A 95 -18.25 -0.58 10.25
C LEU A 95 -19.60 -1.19 9.88
N ALA A 96 -19.70 -2.52 9.86
CA ALA A 96 -20.94 -3.20 9.54
C ALA A 96 -22.05 -2.93 10.57
N TRP A 97 -21.69 -2.70 11.84
CA TRP A 97 -22.61 -2.32 12.90
C TRP A 97 -23.06 -0.86 12.77
N GLY A 98 -22.13 0.07 12.56
CA GLY A 98 -22.43 1.49 12.35
C GLY A 98 -23.28 1.73 11.11
N LEU A 99 -22.96 1.05 10.00
CA LEU A 99 -23.76 1.08 8.76
C LEU A 99 -25.13 0.41 8.93
N ARG A 100 -25.31 -0.47 9.93
CA ARG A 100 -26.61 -1.10 10.26
C ARG A 100 -27.48 -0.21 11.16
N GLN A 101 -26.90 0.68 11.95
CA GLN A 101 -27.64 1.66 12.78
C GLN A 101 -28.25 2.82 11.95
N ARG A 102 -28.69 2.55 10.72
CA ARG A 102 -29.24 3.58 9.84
C ARG A 102 -30.41 4.29 10.49
N ARG A 103 -30.41 5.62 10.41
CA ARG A 103 -31.50 6.48 10.91
C ARG A 103 -32.22 7.22 9.77
N ALA A 104 -32.13 6.69 8.55
CA ALA A 104 -32.63 7.37 7.36
C ALA A 104 -34.15 7.50 7.39
N LYS A 105 -34.65 8.73 7.63
CA LYS A 105 -36.08 9.06 7.62
C LYS A 105 -36.65 9.22 6.21
N SER A 106 -35.83 9.65 5.24
CA SER A 106 -36.19 9.66 3.82
C SER A 106 -35.06 9.04 3.02
N SER A 107 -35.41 8.03 2.24
CA SER A 107 -34.47 7.20 1.50
C SER A 107 -34.39 7.69 0.06
N SER A 108 -33.19 8.02 -0.42
CA SER A 108 -32.98 8.24 -1.84
C SER A 108 -31.79 7.45 -2.37
N TRP A 109 -31.93 6.93 -3.59
CA TRP A 109 -30.88 6.25 -4.33
C TRP A 109 -29.69 7.17 -4.64
N VAL A 110 -29.94 8.47 -4.87
CA VAL A 110 -28.90 9.46 -5.19
C VAL A 110 -27.86 9.55 -4.07
N TYR A 111 -28.30 9.54 -2.80
CA TYR A 111 -27.35 9.55 -1.67
C TYR A 111 -26.60 8.22 -1.51
N SER A 112 -27.17 7.09 -1.95
CA SER A 112 -26.42 5.83 -2.05
C SER A 112 -25.30 5.91 -3.09
N VAL A 113 -25.59 6.45 -4.27
CA VAL A 113 -24.59 6.65 -5.33
C VAL A 113 -23.49 7.59 -4.84
N LEU A 114 -23.87 8.70 -4.21
CA LEU A 114 -22.92 9.67 -3.64
C LEU A 114 -22.02 9.03 -2.58
N ALA A 115 -22.59 8.23 -1.67
CA ALA A 115 -21.82 7.53 -0.64
C ALA A 115 -20.81 6.55 -1.26
N VAL A 116 -21.20 5.81 -2.29
CA VAL A 116 -20.28 4.91 -3.01
C VAL A 116 -19.19 5.70 -3.73
N MET A 117 -19.53 6.79 -4.43
CA MET A 117 -18.53 7.64 -5.08
C MET A 117 -17.52 8.17 -4.07
N LEU A 118 -17.96 8.68 -2.93
CA LEU A 118 -17.08 9.16 -1.87
C LEU A 118 -16.16 8.05 -1.32
N ALA A 119 -16.69 6.82 -1.16
CA ALA A 119 -15.88 5.68 -0.73
C ALA A 119 -14.81 5.32 -1.77
N VAL A 120 -15.16 5.32 -3.05
CA VAL A 120 -14.21 5.07 -4.16
C VAL A 120 -13.14 6.16 -4.21
N PHE A 121 -13.52 7.44 -4.11
CA PHE A 121 -12.57 8.54 -4.09
C PHE A 121 -11.64 8.51 -2.87
N SER A 122 -12.14 8.07 -1.71
CA SER A 122 -11.31 7.85 -0.52
C SER A 122 -10.23 6.80 -0.77
N VAL A 123 -10.59 5.66 -1.36
CA VAL A 123 -9.63 4.61 -1.76
C VAL A 123 -8.59 5.15 -2.75
N GLY A 124 -9.02 5.83 -3.82
CA GLY A 124 -8.11 6.35 -4.85
C GLY A 124 -7.16 7.44 -4.37
N SER A 125 -7.55 8.20 -3.33
CA SER A 125 -6.73 9.26 -2.75
C SER A 125 -5.71 8.76 -1.71
N THR A 126 -5.78 7.47 -1.34
CA THR A 126 -4.90 6.90 -0.31
C THR A 126 -3.48 6.73 -0.84
N GLN A 127 -2.47 7.02 -0.01
CA GLN A 127 -1.05 6.87 -0.38
C GLN A 127 -0.68 5.43 -0.75
N ALA A 128 -1.30 4.44 -0.10
CA ALA A 128 -1.18 3.03 -0.45
C ALA A 128 -1.54 2.74 -1.92
N PHE A 129 -2.66 3.30 -2.40
CA PHE A 129 -3.12 3.12 -3.78
C PHE A 129 -2.18 3.80 -4.78
N GLN A 130 -1.70 5.00 -4.44
CA GLN A 130 -0.72 5.71 -5.26
C GLN A 130 0.62 4.96 -5.35
N ASN A 131 1.07 4.35 -4.25
CA ASN A 131 2.28 3.54 -4.24
C ASN A 131 2.09 2.28 -5.09
N ILE A 132 1.04 1.50 -4.85
CA ILE A 132 0.76 0.27 -5.62
C ILE A 132 0.59 0.57 -7.12
N SER A 133 -0.16 1.62 -7.48
CA SER A 133 -0.35 1.98 -8.89
C SER A 133 0.94 2.42 -9.56
N ARG A 134 1.84 3.11 -8.84
CA ARG A 134 3.19 3.41 -9.31
C ARG A 134 3.99 2.13 -9.55
N LEU A 135 4.00 1.19 -8.60
CA LEU A 135 4.68 -0.10 -8.75
C LEU A 135 4.19 -0.85 -10.00
N VAL A 136 2.86 -1.02 -10.11
CA VAL A 136 2.25 -1.73 -11.25
C VAL A 136 2.59 -1.02 -12.57
N LYS A 137 2.56 0.32 -12.60
CA LYS A 137 2.93 1.08 -13.78
C LYS A 137 4.40 0.88 -14.15
N THR A 138 5.33 0.93 -13.19
CA THR A 138 6.77 0.71 -13.40
C THR A 138 7.06 -0.71 -13.89
N GLN A 139 6.33 -1.70 -13.36
CA GLN A 139 6.50 -3.10 -13.74
C GLN A 139 5.94 -3.37 -15.14
N MET A 140 4.80 -2.78 -15.50
CA MET A 140 4.18 -2.92 -16.82
C MET A 140 4.88 -2.08 -17.90
N SER A 141 5.44 -0.92 -17.55
CA SER A 141 6.19 -0.09 -18.50
C SER A 141 7.58 -0.64 -18.81
N GLY A 142 7.95 -1.80 -18.25
CA GLY A 142 9.24 -2.44 -18.44
C GLY A 142 10.36 -1.50 -18.02
N SER A 143 10.64 -1.43 -16.72
CA SER A 143 11.82 -0.77 -16.13
C SER A 143 12.39 0.36 -16.98
N GLY A 144 11.93 1.60 -16.79
CA GLY A 144 12.59 2.79 -17.32
C GLY A 144 13.99 3.02 -16.73
N ALA A 145 14.67 1.95 -16.33
CA ALA A 145 16.07 1.95 -16.00
C ALA A 145 16.81 2.14 -17.31
N ASP A 146 17.31 3.35 -17.54
CA ASP A 146 18.32 3.67 -18.55
C ASP A 146 19.64 2.90 -18.35
N PHE A 147 19.64 1.82 -17.56
CA PHE A 147 20.79 0.98 -17.32
C PHE A 147 21.36 0.50 -18.65
N ASP A 148 20.51 0.03 -19.58
CA ASP A 148 20.96 -0.38 -20.92
C ASP A 148 21.49 0.80 -21.75
N THR A 149 20.99 2.01 -21.54
CA THR A 149 21.46 3.24 -22.20
C THR A 149 22.86 3.63 -21.74
N TYR A 150 23.17 3.45 -20.44
CA TYR A 150 24.46 3.82 -19.85
C TYR A 150 25.43 2.64 -19.73
N TYR A 151 24.97 1.40 -19.89
CA TYR A 151 25.78 0.21 -19.81
C TYR A 151 26.63 0.08 -21.07
N LYS A 152 27.93 0.36 -20.92
CA LYS A 152 28.92 0.13 -21.97
C LYS A 152 29.52 -1.26 -21.79
N VAL A 153 29.26 -2.15 -22.75
CA VAL A 153 29.90 -3.46 -22.79
C VAL A 153 31.41 -3.28 -22.81
N PRO A 154 32.15 -3.76 -21.78
CA PRO A 154 33.59 -3.58 -21.75
C PRO A 154 34.23 -4.39 -22.88
N VAL A 155 35.17 -3.76 -23.60
CA VAL A 155 35.98 -4.46 -24.59
C VAL A 155 36.89 -5.43 -23.83
N LYS A 156 36.71 -6.74 -24.06
CA LYS A 156 37.37 -7.85 -23.33
C LYS A 156 38.91 -7.86 -23.39
N ALA A 157 39.52 -6.95 -24.14
CA ALA A 157 40.96 -6.85 -24.26
C ALA A 157 41.40 -5.39 -24.18
N VAL A 158 42.14 -5.06 -23.12
CA VAL A 158 42.91 -3.82 -23.04
C VAL A 158 44.02 -3.92 -24.10
N LYS A 159 43.84 -3.25 -25.25
CA LYS A 159 44.88 -3.15 -26.28
C LYS A 159 45.91 -2.11 -25.87
N GLY A 160 46.99 -2.58 -25.27
CA GLY A 160 48.16 -1.79 -24.91
C GLY A 160 49.20 -2.65 -24.19
N GLU A 161 50.49 -2.35 -24.37
CA GLU A 161 51.60 -3.10 -23.75
C GLU A 161 51.59 -3.03 -22.22
N LYS A 162 50.93 -2.03 -21.63
CA LYS A 162 50.73 -1.91 -20.18
C LYS A 162 49.37 -2.45 -19.78
N LYS A 163 49.38 -3.62 -19.12
CA LYS A 163 48.21 -4.22 -18.46
C LYS A 163 48.13 -3.69 -17.02
N PRO A 164 47.25 -2.72 -16.69
CA PRO A 164 47.12 -2.26 -15.32
C PRO A 164 46.50 -3.36 -14.44
N ASN A 165 47.02 -3.52 -13.22
CA ASN A 165 46.38 -4.37 -12.21
C ASN A 165 45.23 -3.58 -11.58
N LEU A 166 43.99 -4.07 -11.75
CA LEU A 166 42.83 -3.52 -11.06
C LEU A 166 42.63 -4.29 -9.76
N VAL A 167 42.83 -3.61 -8.63
CA VAL A 167 42.51 -4.16 -7.31
C VAL A 167 41.25 -3.45 -6.82
N TYR A 168 40.15 -4.20 -6.72
CA TYR A 168 38.91 -3.71 -6.13
C TYR A 168 38.85 -4.20 -4.68
N ILE A 169 38.96 -3.28 -3.72
CA ILE A 169 38.82 -3.59 -2.30
C ILE A 169 37.42 -3.15 -1.89
N TYR A 170 36.57 -4.13 -1.62
CA TYR A 170 35.25 -3.90 -1.04
C TYR A 170 35.38 -3.96 0.48
N GLY A 171 35.29 -2.81 1.14
CA GLY A 171 35.26 -2.71 2.59
C GLY A 171 33.82 -2.83 3.09
N GLU A 172 33.38 -4.04 3.39
CA GLU A 172 32.09 -4.22 4.07
C GLU A 172 32.21 -3.73 5.52
N SER A 173 31.27 -2.87 5.96
CA SER A 173 31.19 -2.31 7.32
C SER A 173 32.38 -1.44 7.77
N LEU A 174 33.10 -0.78 6.86
CA LEU A 174 34.13 0.20 7.22
C LEU A 174 33.48 1.52 7.72
N GLU A 175 33.20 1.59 9.02
CA GLU A 175 32.64 2.79 9.63
C GLU A 175 33.69 3.89 9.80
N ARG A 176 33.33 5.13 9.45
CA ARG A 176 34.20 6.32 9.57
C ARG A 176 34.68 6.61 11.00
N THR A 177 34.02 6.07 12.02
CA THR A 177 34.25 6.37 13.44
C THR A 177 35.52 5.72 14.01
N TYR A 178 36.12 4.76 13.30
CA TYR A 178 37.31 4.02 13.74
C TYR A 178 38.62 4.44 13.06
N LEU A 179 38.60 5.51 12.24
CA LEU A 179 39.78 6.16 11.65
C LEU A 179 40.06 7.49 12.36
#